data_AF-A0A0F6H8R3-F1
#
_entry.id   AF-A0A0F6H8R3-F1
#
_cell.length_a   1.000
_cell.length_b   1.000
_cell.length_c   1.000
_cell.angle_alpha   90.00
_cell.angle_beta   90.00
_cell.angle_gamma   90.00
#
_symmetry.space_group_name_H-M   'P 1'
#
loop_
_entity.id
_entity.type
_entity.pdbx_description
1 polymer ?
#
loop_
_entity_poly.entity_id
_entity_poly.type
_entity_poly.pdbx_seq_one_letter_code
_entity_poly.pdbx_strand_id
1 'polypeptide(L)'
;METKLEKRYIIEISYSLRTLVFSLLLSVFSPLYAPPVVVPNLNTPVFNATSMDQTFNVANGMQTVGNWDSFVFQGVSILQTQWEAQVQAQITMMVNSITTSDHYASVQEYQTYVYNSLQSKASEQLIVWQTAVEAEILQERSQYLSQKYGANSNAVQNSTSQFQSQWDSFVSGNGLNLNMNGSLSQTVFKQRST
;
A
#
# COMPACT_ATOMS: atom_id res chain seq x y z
N MET A 1 18.70 36.42 68.80
CA MET A 1 19.48 35.51 67.92
C MET A 1 18.60 34.42 67.27
N GLU A 2 17.35 34.24 67.71
CA GLU A 2 16.42 33.18 67.25
C GLU A 2 15.77 33.42 65.88
N THR A 3 15.55 34.67 65.48
CA THR A 3 14.84 35.02 64.22
C THR A 3 15.58 34.67 62.93
N LYS A 4 16.91 34.44 63.00
CA LYS A 4 17.73 34.07 61.84
C LYS A 4 17.76 32.55 61.60
N LEU A 5 17.52 31.75 62.64
CA LEU A 5 17.47 30.28 62.56
C LEU A 5 16.11 29.81 62.03
N GLU A 6 15.00 30.40 62.49
CA GLU A 6 13.65 30.04 61.99
C GLU A 6 13.46 30.34 60.51
N LYS A 7 13.96 31.49 60.02
CA LYS A 7 13.88 31.83 58.59
C LYS A 7 14.64 30.85 57.70
N ARG A 8 15.77 30.29 58.19
CA ARG A 8 16.53 29.27 57.46
C ARG A 8 15.78 27.94 57.41
N TYR A 9 15.16 27.55 58.52
CA TYR A 9 14.36 26.32 58.61
C TYR A 9 13.13 26.33 57.68
N ILE A 10 12.42 27.45 57.60
CA ILE A 10 11.24 27.60 56.71
C ILE A 10 11.65 27.56 55.23
N ILE A 11 12.80 28.13 54.88
CA ILE A 11 13.33 28.09 53.51
C ILE A 11 13.71 26.65 53.12
N GLU A 12 14.43 25.92 53.97
CA GLU A 12 14.83 24.52 53.74
C GLU A 12 13.62 23.58 53.55
N ILE A 13 12.56 23.74 54.35
CA ILE A 13 11.30 23.00 54.20
C ILE A 13 10.62 23.33 52.87
N SER A 14 10.59 24.60 52.47
CA SER A 14 9.96 25.02 51.22
C SER A 14 10.67 24.49 49.98
N TYR A 15 12.01 24.38 50.02
CA TYR A 15 12.80 23.75 48.96
C TYR A 15 12.55 22.24 48.93
N SER A 16 12.61 21.58 50.08
CA SER A 16 12.39 20.13 50.20
C SER A 16 11.00 19.71 49.69
N LEU A 17 9.97 20.50 50.00
CA LEU A 17 8.59 20.26 49.53
C LEU A 17 8.46 20.44 48.00
N ARG A 18 9.12 21.46 47.42
CA ARG A 18 9.13 21.69 45.97
C ARG A 18 9.83 20.57 45.22
N THR A 19 10.95 20.06 45.73
CA THR A 19 11.68 18.95 45.12
C THR A 19 10.86 17.66 45.17
N LEU A 20 10.13 17.42 46.27
CA LEU A 20 9.28 16.24 46.43
C LEU A 20 8.06 16.28 45.50
N VAL A 21 7.43 17.44 45.32
CA VAL A 21 6.33 17.64 44.36
C VAL A 21 6.80 17.49 42.91
N PHE A 22 7.99 18.03 42.56
CA PHE A 22 8.57 17.84 41.22
C PHE A 22 8.93 16.39 40.93
N SER A 23 9.47 15.67 41.92
CA SER A 23 9.80 14.25 41.80
C SER A 23 8.55 13.38 41.65
N LEU A 24 7.49 13.70 42.40
CA LEU A 24 6.19 13.03 42.28
C LEU A 24 5.56 13.28 40.90
N LEU A 25 5.58 14.53 40.41
CA LEU A 25 5.11 14.88 39.07
C LEU A 25 5.89 14.17 37.96
N LEU A 26 7.22 14.07 38.07
CA LEU A 26 8.05 13.33 37.11
C LEU A 26 7.80 11.82 37.14
N SER A 27 7.42 11.26 38.29
CA SER A 27 7.08 9.83 38.39
C SER A 27 5.74 9.45 37.73
N VAL A 28 4.75 10.35 37.74
CA VAL A 28 3.48 10.17 36.98
C VAL A 28 3.66 10.39 35.48
N PHE A 29 4.70 11.14 35.07
CA PHE A 29 5.11 11.33 33.68
C PHE A 29 6.20 10.35 33.25
N SER A 30 6.21 9.14 33.81
CA SER A 30 6.88 8.04 33.11
C SER A 30 6.17 7.90 31.77
N PRO A 31 6.82 8.09 30.59
CA PRO A 31 6.28 7.52 29.38
C PRO A 31 6.30 6.02 29.64
N LEU A 32 5.15 5.48 30.04
CA LEU A 32 4.85 4.08 29.84
C LEU A 32 5.06 3.87 28.35
N TYR A 33 6.29 3.49 27.99
CA TYR A 33 6.60 2.94 26.69
C TYR A 33 5.77 1.68 26.63
N ALA A 34 4.54 1.83 26.12
CA ALA A 34 3.73 0.70 25.72
C ALA A 34 4.62 -0.11 24.77
N PRO A 35 4.88 -1.39 25.06
CA PRO A 35 5.67 -2.22 24.17
C PRO A 35 5.05 -2.17 22.77
N PRO A 36 5.87 -2.15 21.69
CA PRO A 36 5.38 -2.03 20.33
C PRO A 36 4.29 -3.09 20.08
N VAL A 37 3.08 -2.65 19.75
CA VAL A 37 1.97 -3.55 19.48
C VAL A 37 2.30 -4.31 18.19
N VAL A 38 2.47 -5.63 18.32
CA VAL A 38 2.88 -6.50 17.21
C VAL A 38 1.72 -6.60 16.22
N VAL A 39 1.81 -5.84 15.12
CA VAL A 39 0.88 -5.98 14.00
C VAL A 39 1.19 -7.30 13.28
N PRO A 40 0.20 -8.19 13.09
CA PRO A 40 0.40 -9.43 12.33
C PRO A 40 1.03 -9.18 10.95
N ASN A 41 1.78 -10.16 10.45
CA ASN A 41 2.31 -10.07 9.10
C ASN A 41 1.23 -10.44 8.07
N LEU A 42 1.17 -9.68 6.98
CA LEU A 42 0.24 -9.93 5.88
C LEU A 42 0.91 -10.86 4.87
N ASN A 43 0.29 -12.01 4.56
CA ASN A 43 0.81 -12.94 3.57
C ASN A 43 0.16 -12.66 2.21
N THR A 44 0.68 -11.65 1.50
CA THR A 44 0.11 -11.25 0.21
C THR A 44 0.51 -12.24 -0.90
N PRO A 45 -0.39 -12.56 -1.85
CA PRO A 45 -0.05 -13.37 -3.00
C PRO A 45 1.08 -12.71 -3.82
N VAL A 46 2.10 -13.49 -4.16
CA VAL A 46 3.18 -13.05 -5.05
C VAL A 46 2.69 -13.12 -6.50
N PHE A 47 3.11 -12.17 -7.35
CA PHE A 47 2.81 -12.25 -8.77
C PHE A 47 3.40 -13.52 -9.38
N ASN A 48 2.60 -14.23 -10.18
CA ASN A 48 3.02 -15.42 -10.90
C ASN A 48 2.96 -15.12 -12.40
N ALA A 49 4.11 -15.10 -13.08
CA ALA A 49 4.19 -14.81 -14.52
C ALA A 49 3.26 -15.71 -15.36
N THR A 50 3.14 -16.99 -15.00
CA THR A 50 2.27 -17.96 -15.69
C THR A 50 0.78 -17.57 -15.67
N SER A 51 0.36 -16.73 -14.72
CA SER A 51 -1.02 -16.22 -14.69
C SER A 51 -1.36 -15.31 -15.87
N MET A 52 -0.36 -14.80 -16.60
CA MET A 52 -0.51 -13.95 -17.77
C MET A 52 -0.23 -14.67 -19.09
N ASP A 53 0.25 -15.92 -19.10
CA ASP A 53 0.63 -16.66 -20.31
C ASP A 53 -0.48 -16.65 -21.38
N GLN A 54 -1.72 -16.94 -20.98
CA GLN A 54 -2.85 -16.94 -21.91
C GLN A 54 -3.13 -15.53 -22.45
N THR A 55 -3.00 -14.51 -21.60
CA THR A 55 -3.17 -13.12 -22.00
C THR A 55 -2.15 -12.74 -23.07
N PHE A 56 -0.88 -13.05 -22.84
CA PHE A 56 0.19 -12.75 -23.79
C PHE A 56 0.07 -13.57 -25.08
N ASN A 57 -0.26 -14.85 -24.99
CA ASN A 57 -0.45 -15.70 -26.17
C ASN A 57 -1.52 -15.15 -27.13
N VAL A 58 -2.64 -14.67 -26.58
CA VAL A 58 -3.70 -14.05 -27.39
C VAL A 58 -3.28 -12.66 -27.87
N ALA A 59 -2.65 -11.85 -27.01
CA ALA A 59 -2.18 -10.51 -27.36
C ALA A 59 -1.16 -10.54 -28.50
N ASN A 60 -0.24 -11.52 -28.50
CA ASN A 60 0.80 -11.66 -29.52
C ASN A 60 0.25 -11.91 -30.94
N GLY A 61 -0.99 -12.40 -31.07
CA GLY A 61 -1.69 -12.51 -32.35
C GLY A 61 -2.31 -11.20 -32.86
N MET A 62 -2.28 -10.11 -32.07
CA MET A 62 -2.98 -8.87 -32.39
C MET A 62 -2.23 -7.99 -33.39
N GLN A 63 -2.99 -7.35 -34.28
CA GLN A 63 -2.47 -6.55 -35.40
C GLN A 63 -1.96 -5.16 -35.02
N THR A 64 -2.29 -4.63 -33.83
CA THR A 64 -1.88 -3.29 -33.38
C THR A 64 -1.34 -3.35 -31.95
N VAL A 65 -0.39 -2.47 -31.64
CA VAL A 65 0.16 -2.38 -30.28
C VAL A 65 -0.90 -1.88 -29.29
N GLY A 66 -1.77 -0.96 -29.70
CA GLY A 66 -2.86 -0.49 -28.84
C GLY A 66 -3.84 -1.60 -28.44
N ASN A 67 -4.12 -2.57 -29.33
CA ASN A 67 -4.96 -3.72 -29.00
C ASN A 67 -4.23 -4.67 -28.05
N TRP A 68 -2.93 -4.90 -28.29
CA TRP A 68 -2.07 -5.68 -27.41
C TRP A 68 -2.08 -5.09 -25.99
N ASP A 69 -1.80 -3.78 -25.86
CA ASP A 69 -1.75 -3.07 -24.58
C ASP A 69 -3.10 -3.14 -23.86
N SER A 70 -4.20 -2.82 -24.56
CA SER A 70 -5.57 -2.89 -24.02
C SER A 70 -5.91 -4.27 -23.46
N PHE A 71 -5.61 -5.32 -24.20
CA PHE A 71 -5.93 -6.69 -23.78
C PHE A 71 -5.07 -7.14 -22.60
N VAL A 72 -3.78 -6.80 -22.60
CA VAL A 72 -2.88 -7.06 -21.47
C VAL A 72 -3.36 -6.33 -20.21
N PHE A 73 -3.71 -5.05 -20.31
CA PHE A 73 -4.25 -4.30 -19.17
C PHE A 73 -5.57 -4.86 -18.63
N GLN A 74 -6.44 -5.41 -19.49
CA GLN A 74 -7.64 -6.12 -19.03
C GLN A 74 -7.28 -7.35 -18.20
N GLY A 75 -6.31 -8.16 -18.66
CA GLY A 75 -5.81 -9.31 -17.90
C GLY A 75 -5.24 -8.91 -16.54
N VAL A 76 -4.40 -7.87 -16.50
CA VAL A 76 -3.80 -7.35 -15.26
C VAL A 76 -4.87 -6.83 -14.29
N SER A 77 -5.87 -6.11 -14.78
CA SER A 77 -6.95 -5.58 -13.94
C SER A 77 -7.73 -6.69 -13.23
N ILE A 78 -7.96 -7.82 -13.92
CA ILE A 78 -8.58 -9.00 -13.32
C ILE A 78 -7.68 -9.58 -12.22
N LEU A 79 -6.38 -9.75 -12.49
CA LEU A 79 -5.44 -10.28 -11.51
C LEU A 79 -5.29 -9.37 -10.28
N GLN A 80 -5.24 -8.05 -10.49
CA GLN A 80 -5.19 -7.08 -9.38
C GLN A 80 -6.47 -7.16 -8.53
N THR A 81 -7.64 -7.23 -9.16
CA THR A 81 -8.92 -7.40 -8.44
C THR A 81 -8.92 -8.68 -7.59
N GLN A 82 -8.39 -9.78 -8.11
CA GLN A 82 -8.27 -11.03 -7.37
C GLN A 82 -7.28 -10.92 -6.20
N TRP A 83 -6.14 -10.27 -6.42
CA TRP A 83 -5.14 -10.00 -5.40
C TRP A 83 -5.73 -9.17 -4.26
N GLU A 84 -6.41 -8.06 -4.58
CA GLU A 84 -7.06 -7.17 -3.61
C GLU A 84 -8.11 -7.91 -2.79
N ALA A 85 -8.94 -8.75 -3.43
CA ALA A 85 -9.94 -9.55 -2.74
C ALA A 85 -9.32 -10.54 -1.74
N GLN A 86 -8.24 -11.21 -2.13
CA GLN A 86 -7.53 -12.16 -1.24
C GLN A 86 -6.88 -11.45 -0.05
N VAL A 87 -6.25 -10.29 -0.29
CA VAL A 87 -5.65 -9.48 0.76
C VAL A 87 -6.70 -8.96 1.73
N GLN A 88 -7.81 -8.43 1.21
CA GLN A 88 -8.92 -7.93 2.04
C GLN A 88 -9.55 -9.03 2.91
N ALA A 89 -9.70 -10.25 2.37
CA ALA A 89 -10.19 -11.39 3.13
C ALA A 89 -9.23 -11.74 4.29
N GLN A 90 -7.93 -11.75 4.05
CA GLN A 90 -6.93 -11.99 5.09
C GLN A 90 -6.95 -10.91 6.18
N ILE A 91 -6.99 -9.64 5.80
CA ILE A 91 -7.09 -8.52 6.75
C ILE A 91 -8.33 -8.68 7.62
N THR A 92 -9.48 -8.97 7.01
CA THR A 92 -10.74 -9.16 7.73
C THR A 92 -10.66 -10.32 8.73
N MET A 93 -10.07 -11.45 8.34
CA MET A 93 -9.86 -12.58 9.25
C MET A 93 -8.93 -12.23 10.42
N MET A 94 -7.82 -11.55 10.14
CA MET A 94 -6.87 -11.14 11.18
C MET A 94 -7.52 -10.18 12.18
N VAL A 95 -8.23 -9.16 11.70
CA VAL A 95 -8.93 -8.18 12.55
C VAL A 95 -10.02 -8.85 13.39
N ASN A 96 -10.84 -9.71 12.78
CA ASN A 96 -11.92 -10.41 13.50
C ASN A 96 -11.41 -11.41 14.55
N SER A 97 -10.17 -11.91 14.41
CA SER A 97 -9.56 -12.78 15.41
C SER A 97 -9.15 -12.06 16.70
N ILE A 98 -9.09 -10.72 16.67
CA ILE A 98 -8.75 -9.89 17.82
C ILE A 98 -9.94 -9.82 18.78
N THR A 99 -9.76 -10.42 19.95
CA THR A 99 -10.78 -10.46 21.03
C THR A 99 -10.34 -9.75 22.32
N THR A 100 -9.07 -9.34 22.41
CA THR A 100 -8.50 -8.63 23.55
C THR A 100 -7.96 -7.27 23.14
N SER A 101 -7.76 -6.37 24.09
CA SER A 101 -7.36 -4.99 23.82
C SER A 101 -6.28 -4.49 24.77
N ASP A 102 -5.33 -5.34 25.16
CA ASP A 102 -4.37 -5.14 26.27
C ASP A 102 -3.65 -3.77 26.33
N HIS A 103 -3.69 -2.98 25.26
CA HIS A 103 -3.05 -1.65 25.12
C HIS A 103 -3.98 -0.53 24.62
N TYR A 104 -5.26 -0.80 24.36
CA TYR A 104 -6.25 0.14 23.81
C TYR A 104 -7.47 0.22 24.73
N ALA A 105 -8.25 1.31 24.64
CA ALA A 105 -9.42 1.48 25.51
C ALA A 105 -10.54 0.48 25.18
N SER A 106 -10.53 -0.09 23.97
CA SER A 106 -11.44 -1.16 23.57
C SER A 106 -10.85 -2.08 22.51
N VAL A 107 -11.44 -3.28 22.38
CA VAL A 107 -11.15 -4.22 21.28
C VAL A 107 -11.37 -3.55 19.92
N GLN A 108 -12.40 -2.71 19.82
CA GLN A 108 -12.74 -1.98 18.59
C GLN A 108 -11.63 -1.02 18.15
N GLU A 109 -11.07 -0.24 19.08
CA GLU A 109 -9.97 0.66 18.77
C GLU A 109 -8.72 -0.10 18.33
N TYR A 110 -8.43 -1.23 18.98
CA TYR A 110 -7.31 -2.06 18.59
C TYR A 110 -7.53 -2.68 17.19
N GLN A 111 -8.74 -3.17 16.91
CA GLN A 111 -9.13 -3.66 15.58
C GLN A 111 -8.96 -2.59 14.50
N THR A 112 -9.36 -1.34 14.77
CA THR A 112 -9.16 -0.22 13.84
C THR A 112 -7.69 0.08 13.62
N TYR A 113 -6.87 0.08 14.67
CA TYR A 113 -5.42 0.27 14.55
C TYR A 113 -4.78 -0.84 13.70
N VAL A 114 -5.10 -2.11 13.98
CA VAL A 114 -4.54 -3.24 13.23
C VAL A 114 -5.02 -3.21 11.78
N TYR A 115 -6.30 -2.90 11.54
CA TYR A 115 -6.84 -2.73 10.20
C TYR A 115 -6.05 -1.68 9.40
N ASN A 116 -5.88 -0.48 9.95
CA ASN A 116 -5.14 0.60 9.26
C ASN A 116 -3.67 0.23 9.00
N SER A 117 -3.04 -0.45 9.98
CA SER A 117 -1.66 -0.92 9.84
C SER A 117 -1.51 -1.98 8.75
N LEU A 118 -2.45 -2.93 8.69
CA LEU A 118 -2.48 -3.96 7.65
C LEU A 118 -2.80 -3.38 6.27
N GLN A 119 -3.66 -2.36 6.19
CA GLN A 119 -3.92 -1.62 4.95
C GLN A 119 -2.66 -0.92 4.42
N SER A 120 -1.88 -0.29 5.29
CA SER A 120 -0.59 0.30 4.91
C SER A 120 0.36 -0.75 4.33
N LYS A 121 0.47 -1.91 5.00
CA LYS A 121 1.27 -3.04 4.49
C LYS A 121 0.73 -3.57 3.16
N ALA A 122 -0.58 -3.66 2.99
CA ALA A 122 -1.19 -4.05 1.74
C ALA A 122 -0.80 -3.09 0.60
N SER A 123 -0.85 -1.78 0.82
CA SER A 123 -0.44 -0.80 -0.18
C SER A 123 1.03 -0.96 -0.58
N GLU A 124 1.94 -1.22 0.37
CA GLU A 124 3.36 -1.49 0.08
C GLU A 124 3.52 -2.76 -0.77
N GLN A 125 2.81 -3.84 -0.43
CA GLN A 125 2.87 -5.10 -1.17
C GLN A 125 2.21 -5.00 -2.56
N LEU A 126 1.19 -4.15 -2.72
CA LEU A 126 0.59 -3.88 -4.03
C LEU A 126 1.61 -3.25 -4.97
N ILE A 127 2.43 -2.31 -4.49
CA ILE A 127 3.50 -1.70 -5.30
C ILE A 127 4.52 -2.76 -5.75
N VAL A 128 4.91 -3.66 -4.85
CA VAL A 128 5.83 -4.78 -5.18
C VAL A 128 5.21 -5.70 -6.24
N TRP A 129 3.93 -6.06 -6.07
CA TRP A 129 3.19 -6.88 -7.02
C TRP A 129 3.08 -6.20 -8.38
N GLN A 130 2.70 -4.92 -8.43
CA GLN A 130 2.59 -4.12 -9.65
C GLN A 130 3.94 -4.01 -10.36
N THR A 131 5.03 -3.76 -9.63
CA THR A 131 6.39 -3.69 -10.21
C THR A 131 6.78 -5.01 -10.88
N ALA A 132 6.45 -6.15 -10.27
CA ALA A 132 6.69 -7.47 -10.87
C ALA A 132 5.86 -7.70 -12.13
N VAL A 133 4.60 -7.27 -12.13
CA VAL A 133 3.72 -7.33 -13.30
C VAL A 133 4.25 -6.46 -14.44
N GLU A 134 4.66 -5.22 -14.15
CA GLU A 134 5.22 -4.30 -15.13
C GLU A 134 6.44 -4.90 -15.84
N ALA A 135 7.37 -5.47 -15.06
CA ALA A 135 8.58 -6.08 -15.59
C ALA A 135 8.26 -7.22 -16.57
N GLU A 136 7.31 -8.09 -16.22
CA GLU A 136 6.87 -9.18 -17.09
C GLU A 136 6.23 -8.66 -18.39
N ILE A 137 5.36 -7.65 -18.28
CA ILE A 137 4.71 -7.05 -19.46
C ILE A 137 5.77 -6.41 -20.36
N LEU A 138 6.72 -5.66 -19.81
CA LEU A 138 7.78 -5.04 -20.60
C LEU A 138 8.64 -6.08 -21.31
N GLN A 139 8.94 -7.21 -20.66
CA GLN A 139 9.64 -8.33 -21.27
C GLN A 139 8.88 -8.89 -22.47
N GLU A 140 7.62 -9.28 -22.29
CA GLU A 140 6.80 -9.84 -23.37
C GLU A 140 6.53 -8.84 -24.49
N ARG A 141 6.25 -7.59 -24.12
CA ARG A 141 6.02 -6.50 -25.08
C ARG A 141 7.24 -6.24 -25.94
N SER A 142 8.44 -6.30 -25.38
CA SER A 142 9.68 -6.11 -26.13
C SER A 142 9.84 -7.15 -27.26
N GLN A 143 9.43 -8.39 -27.01
CA GLN A 143 9.43 -9.46 -28.01
C GLN A 143 8.39 -9.19 -29.10
N TYR A 144 7.16 -8.84 -28.71
CA TYR A 144 6.09 -8.48 -29.64
C TYR A 144 6.47 -7.30 -30.54
N LEU A 145 7.05 -6.24 -29.98
CA LEU A 145 7.49 -5.07 -30.74
C LEU A 145 8.64 -5.40 -31.70
N SER A 146 9.59 -6.24 -31.28
CA SER A 146 10.70 -6.68 -32.14
C SER A 146 10.20 -7.46 -33.36
N GLN A 147 9.19 -8.32 -33.16
CA GLN A 147 8.54 -9.04 -34.26
C GLN A 147 7.76 -8.10 -35.20
N LYS A 148 7.10 -7.09 -34.63
CA LYS A 148 6.24 -6.17 -35.38
C LYS A 148 7.00 -5.10 -36.16
N TYR A 149 8.01 -4.51 -35.55
CA TYR A 149 8.72 -3.33 -36.06
C TYR A 149 10.16 -3.62 -36.52
N GLY A 150 10.71 -4.80 -36.21
CA GLY A 150 12.08 -5.15 -36.53
C GLY A 150 13.07 -4.12 -35.96
N ALA A 151 13.98 -3.63 -36.80
CA ALA A 151 15.02 -2.67 -36.42
C ALA A 151 14.54 -1.21 -36.25
N ASN A 152 13.23 -0.92 -36.34
CA ASN A 152 12.71 0.44 -36.20
C ASN A 152 12.69 0.90 -34.74
N SER A 153 13.86 1.29 -34.24
CA SER A 153 14.09 1.70 -32.84
C SER A 153 13.21 2.89 -32.41
N ASN A 154 12.93 3.84 -33.30
CA ASN A 154 12.09 4.99 -32.99
C ASN A 154 10.63 4.58 -32.71
N ALA A 155 10.08 3.65 -33.51
CA ALA A 155 8.74 3.13 -33.28
C ALA A 155 8.65 2.37 -31.96
N VAL A 156 9.68 1.56 -31.63
CA VAL A 156 9.78 0.83 -30.37
C VAL A 156 9.86 1.81 -29.18
N GLN A 157 10.73 2.82 -29.23
CA GLN A 157 10.88 3.80 -28.16
C GLN A 157 9.60 4.61 -27.89
N ASN A 158 8.94 5.09 -28.96
CA ASN A 158 7.68 5.82 -28.84
C ASN A 158 6.59 4.94 -28.23
N SER A 159 6.51 3.69 -28.69
CA SER A 159 5.55 2.71 -28.19
C SER A 159 5.80 2.38 -26.71
N THR A 160 7.05 2.23 -26.27
CA THR A 160 7.40 2.00 -24.86
C THR A 160 7.04 3.20 -23.98
N SER A 161 7.31 4.43 -24.44
CA SER A 161 6.97 5.64 -23.70
C SER A 161 5.46 5.82 -23.51
N GLN A 162 4.68 5.43 -24.53
CA GLN A 162 3.21 5.41 -24.45
C GLN A 162 2.72 4.37 -23.44
N PHE A 163 3.30 3.18 -23.45
CA PHE A 163 2.96 2.14 -22.47
C PHE A 163 3.24 2.61 -21.05
N GLN A 164 4.41 3.22 -20.79
CA GLN A 164 4.74 3.74 -19.46
C GLN A 164 3.69 4.73 -18.96
N SER A 165 3.30 5.69 -19.81
CA SER A 165 2.23 6.64 -19.47
C SER A 165 0.91 5.95 -19.13
N GLN A 166 0.57 4.87 -19.85
CA GLN A 166 -0.65 4.09 -19.58
C GLN A 166 -0.54 3.26 -18.30
N TRP A 167 0.63 2.69 -18.04
CA TRP A 167 0.94 1.95 -16.82
C TRP A 167 0.86 2.85 -15.59
N ASP A 168 1.46 4.04 -15.64
CA ASP A 168 1.39 5.02 -14.56
C ASP A 168 -0.07 5.45 -14.30
N SER A 169 -0.87 5.63 -15.35
CA SER A 169 -2.30 5.93 -15.26
C SER A 169 -3.11 4.78 -14.65
N PHE A 170 -2.75 3.54 -14.99
CA PHE A 170 -3.34 2.32 -14.42
C PHE A 170 -3.07 2.21 -12.92
N VAL A 171 -1.79 2.29 -12.52
CA VAL A 171 -1.36 2.16 -11.12
C VAL A 171 -1.90 3.28 -10.23
N SER A 172 -1.99 4.50 -10.77
CA SER A 172 -2.56 5.65 -10.05
C SER A 172 -4.08 5.64 -9.94
N GLY A 173 -4.78 4.68 -10.56
CA GLY A 173 -6.25 4.58 -10.51
C GLY A 173 -6.97 5.65 -11.35
N ASN A 174 -6.24 6.37 -12.21
CA ASN A 174 -6.79 7.41 -13.08
C ASN A 174 -7.53 6.84 -14.32
N GLY A 175 -7.60 5.51 -14.43
CA GLY A 175 -8.19 4.80 -15.55
C GLY A 175 -7.21 4.61 -16.71
N LEU A 176 -7.54 3.72 -17.63
CA LEU A 176 -6.72 3.44 -18.81
C LEU A 176 -7.11 4.37 -19.95
N ASN A 177 -6.21 5.27 -20.36
CA ASN A 177 -6.35 5.97 -21.65
C ASN A 177 -5.85 5.07 -22.77
N LEU A 178 -6.68 4.11 -23.14
CA LEU A 178 -6.43 3.24 -24.29
C LEU A 178 -6.77 4.08 -25.53
N ASN A 179 -5.75 4.64 -26.18
CA ASN A 179 -5.88 5.26 -27.49
C ASN A 179 -6.19 4.16 -28.52
N MET A 180 -7.42 3.64 -28.46
CA MET A 180 -7.99 2.70 -29.40
C MET A 180 -8.41 3.51 -30.61
N ASN A 181 -7.54 3.55 -31.62
CA ASN A 181 -7.94 3.99 -32.95
C ASN A 181 -8.91 2.93 -33.53
N GLY A 182 -10.15 2.94 -33.01
CA GLY A 182 -11.24 2.01 -33.36
C GLY A 182 -11.81 1.23 -32.17
N SER A 183 -12.72 1.85 -31.42
CA SER A 183 -13.86 1.22 -30.72
C SER A 183 -13.61 0.07 -29.73
N LEU A 184 -13.74 0.38 -28.43
CA LEU A 184 -14.67 -0.32 -27.53
C LEU A 184 -15.01 0.65 -26.38
N SER A 185 -16.28 1.07 -26.35
CA SER A 185 -16.81 2.08 -25.45
C SER A 185 -16.64 1.72 -23.98
N GLN A 186 -16.27 2.75 -23.22
CA GLN A 186 -16.36 2.85 -21.76
C GLN A 186 -17.55 2.09 -21.19
N THR A 187 -17.29 1.07 -20.36
CA THR A 187 -18.15 0.75 -19.22
C THR A 187 -17.28 0.08 -18.16
N VAL A 188 -17.59 0.38 -16.90
CA VAL A 188 -16.92 -0.09 -15.67
C VAL A 188 -15.74 0.79 -15.22
N PHE A 189 -16.07 1.86 -14.50
CA PHE A 189 -15.58 2.14 -13.14
C PHE A 189 -16.19 3.48 -12.64
N LYS A 190 -17.51 3.49 -12.47
CA LYS A 190 -18.18 4.40 -11.53
C LYS A 190 -19.20 3.60 -10.77
N GLN A 191 -18.80 3.03 -9.65
CA GLN A 191 -19.69 2.68 -8.53
C GLN A 191 -18.85 2.24 -7.32
N ARG A 192 -18.38 3.21 -6.53
CA ARG A 192 -18.37 3.11 -5.06
C ARG A 192 -18.04 4.47 -4.42
N SER A 193 -19.07 5.30 -4.30
CA SER A 193 -19.11 6.35 -3.27
C SER A 193 -20.57 6.77 -3.06
N THR A 194 -21.31 5.91 -2.36
CA THR A 194 -22.43 6.24 -1.46
C THR A 194 -22.69 5.02 -0.61
#